data_AF-A0A1Q9N2A8-F1
#
_entry.id   AF-A0A1Q9N2A8-F1
#
_cell.length_a   1.000
_cell.length_b   1.000
_cell.length_c   1.000
_cell.angle_alpha   90.00
_cell.angle_beta   90.00
_cell.angle_gamma   90.00
#
_symmetry.space_group_name_H-M   'P 1'
#
loop_
_entity.id
_entity.type
_entity.pdbx_description
1 polymer ?
#
loop_
_entity_poly.entity_id
_entity_poly.type
_entity_poly.pdbx_seq_one_letter_code
_entity_poly.pdbx_strand_id
1 'polypeptide(L)'
;MKIVIISDGKYGNRAIVNIKAVFPDTELILLPEYDKNEILDSINLPVNKLTAIKSAALLINYHRHPDITLELSSFKIPMIQAINTGEGFLRQIQSEFGSHVIMPNTMCALKINQEMDSGITSNEEQSLEVFREFSLAFGTPSFKIKMQAGSDIIEEVKVLRGSPCGATAEATAALQGKKVEVATLNAFAIHIRQLCREPVSFLFNRVGVEETAIQNHLIPLLSELKRIRPDLFKKGGNLANFIENFGETKLEPV
;
A
#
# COMPACT_ATOMS: atom_id res chain seq x y z
N MET A 1 -14.26 12.31 -0.28
CA MET A 1 -12.90 12.90 -0.21
C MET A 1 -12.31 13.11 -1.61
N LYS A 2 -11.78 14.30 -1.93
CA LYS A 2 -11.08 14.58 -3.20
C LYS A 2 -9.59 14.20 -3.07
N ILE A 3 -9.13 13.28 -3.90
CA ILE A 3 -7.74 12.79 -3.90
C ILE A 3 -7.05 13.26 -5.18
N VAL A 4 -5.83 13.78 -5.08
CA VAL A 4 -5.01 14.08 -6.26
C VAL A 4 -3.78 13.20 -6.26
N ILE A 5 -3.64 12.39 -7.30
CA ILE A 5 -2.50 11.52 -7.54
C ILE A 5 -1.49 12.29 -8.40
N ILE A 6 -0.27 12.46 -7.93
CA ILE A 6 0.84 13.06 -8.69
C ILE A 6 1.72 11.95 -9.24
N SER A 7 2.08 12.00 -10.51
CA SER A 7 2.93 10.98 -11.15
C SER A 7 3.82 11.57 -12.23
N ASP A 8 4.98 10.96 -12.45
CA ASP A 8 5.87 11.19 -13.59
C ASP A 8 5.59 10.24 -14.78
N GLY A 9 4.53 9.43 -14.69
CA GLY A 9 4.13 8.46 -15.70
C GLY A 9 4.68 7.04 -15.50
N LYS A 10 5.63 6.80 -14.58
CA LYS A 10 6.09 5.43 -14.30
C LYS A 10 5.12 4.64 -13.42
N TYR A 11 4.46 5.33 -12.50
CA TYR A 11 3.57 4.74 -11.50
C TYR A 11 2.22 5.46 -11.43
N GLY A 12 1.28 4.93 -10.64
CA GLY A 12 -0.03 5.55 -10.42
C GLY A 12 -1.11 5.23 -11.46
N ASN A 13 -0.77 4.69 -12.64
CA ASN A 13 -1.74 4.38 -13.71
C ASN A 13 -2.82 3.36 -13.31
N ARG A 14 -2.48 2.31 -12.56
CA ARG A 14 -3.48 1.41 -11.97
C ARG A 14 -4.08 1.96 -10.69
N ALA A 15 -3.32 2.77 -9.95
CA ALA A 15 -3.80 3.35 -8.70
C ALA A 15 -5.01 4.26 -8.95
N ILE A 16 -4.97 5.11 -9.97
CA ILE A 16 -6.09 5.97 -10.33
C ILE A 16 -7.37 5.17 -10.62
N VAL A 17 -7.28 4.02 -11.31
CA VAL A 17 -8.44 3.19 -11.65
C VAL A 17 -9.11 2.66 -10.38
N ASN A 18 -8.33 2.08 -9.47
CA ASN A 18 -8.88 1.48 -8.25
C ASN A 18 -9.33 2.53 -7.23
N ILE A 19 -8.54 3.59 -7.05
CA ILE A 19 -8.88 4.67 -6.11
C ILE A 19 -10.15 5.39 -6.57
N LYS A 20 -10.31 5.68 -7.88
CA LYS A 20 -11.57 6.27 -8.41
C LYS A 20 -12.80 5.41 -8.17
N ALA A 21 -12.66 4.08 -8.14
CA ALA A 21 -13.79 3.18 -7.90
C ALA A 21 -14.39 3.37 -6.49
N VAL A 22 -13.60 3.88 -5.54
CA VAL A 22 -14.04 4.17 -4.16
C VAL A 22 -14.21 5.68 -3.91
N PHE A 23 -13.34 6.51 -4.50
CA PHE A 23 -13.32 7.96 -4.37
C PHE A 23 -13.45 8.60 -5.76
N PRO A 24 -14.67 8.80 -6.30
CA PRO A 24 -14.90 9.20 -7.70
C PRO A 24 -14.25 10.52 -8.12
N ASP A 25 -14.09 11.45 -7.18
CA ASP A 25 -13.48 12.78 -7.39
C ASP A 25 -11.95 12.73 -7.48
N THR A 26 -11.36 11.53 -7.53
CA THR A 26 -9.90 11.39 -7.62
C THR A 26 -9.41 11.86 -8.99
N GLU A 27 -8.32 12.63 -9.03
CA GLU A 27 -7.68 13.11 -10.25
C GLU A 27 -6.24 12.60 -10.35
N LEU A 28 -5.76 12.37 -11.59
CA LEU A 28 -4.35 12.07 -11.86
C LEU A 28 -3.71 13.26 -12.57
N ILE A 29 -2.66 13.82 -11.97
CA ILE A 29 -1.85 14.88 -12.56
C ILE A 29 -0.49 14.30 -12.94
N LEU A 30 -0.19 14.34 -14.24
CA LEU A 30 1.12 13.99 -14.76
C LEU A 30 2.03 15.22 -14.73
N LEU A 31 3.17 15.11 -14.07
CA LEU A 31 4.28 16.06 -14.13
C LEU A 31 5.39 15.49 -15.02
N PRO A 32 6.28 16.34 -15.58
CA PRO A 32 7.42 15.86 -16.35
C PRO A 32 8.32 14.93 -15.53
N GLU A 33 8.91 13.94 -16.18
CA GLU A 33 9.99 13.16 -15.58
C GLU A 33 11.26 14.02 -15.54
N TYR A 34 11.84 14.19 -14.35
CA TYR A 34 13.11 14.88 -14.13
C TYR A 34 14.22 13.86 -13.81
N ASP A 35 15.47 14.19 -14.15
CA ASP A 35 16.62 13.39 -13.69
C ASP A 35 16.72 13.50 -12.16
N LYS A 36 16.81 12.38 -11.47
CA LYS A 36 16.87 12.34 -9.99
C LYS A 36 18.14 12.97 -9.42
N ASN A 37 19.17 13.15 -10.24
CA ASN A 37 20.44 13.76 -9.84
C ASN A 37 20.48 15.27 -10.12
N GLU A 38 19.46 15.80 -10.80
CA GLU A 38 19.32 17.24 -11.02
C GLU A 38 18.73 17.89 -9.77
N ILE A 39 19.21 19.07 -9.41
CA ILE A 39 18.56 19.91 -8.39
C ILE A 39 17.66 20.86 -9.17
N LEU A 40 16.37 20.85 -8.85
CA LEU A 40 15.41 21.70 -9.52
C LEU A 40 15.36 23.07 -8.84
N ASP A 41 15.92 24.09 -9.48
CA ASP A 41 15.89 25.46 -8.96
C ASP A 41 14.46 26.01 -8.83
N SER A 42 13.55 25.57 -9.71
CA SER A 42 12.13 25.92 -9.62
C SER A 42 11.24 24.85 -10.23
N ILE A 43 10.12 24.58 -9.57
CA ILE A 43 9.11 23.63 -10.03
C ILE A 43 7.94 24.43 -10.58
N ASN A 44 7.87 24.55 -11.91
CA ASN A 44 6.80 25.28 -12.55
C ASN A 44 5.56 24.39 -12.70
N LEU A 45 4.60 24.54 -11.79
CA LEU A 45 3.28 23.92 -11.88
C LEU A 45 2.32 24.85 -12.63
N PRO A 46 1.81 24.47 -13.82
CA PRO A 46 0.74 25.19 -14.49
C PRO A 46 -0.41 25.53 -13.53
N VAL A 47 -0.96 26.75 -13.63
CA VAL A 47 -1.97 27.28 -12.69
C VAL A 47 -3.14 26.32 -12.48
N ASN A 48 -3.63 25.69 -13.56
CA ASN A 48 -4.70 24.71 -13.48
C ASN A 48 -4.34 23.47 -12.63
N LYS A 49 -3.10 22.96 -12.75
CA LYS A 49 -2.60 21.85 -11.93
C LYS A 49 -2.43 22.28 -10.47
N LEU A 50 -1.90 23.48 -10.25
CA LEU A 50 -1.73 24.04 -8.90
C LEU A 50 -3.07 24.21 -8.17
N THR A 51 -4.09 24.73 -8.86
CA THR A 51 -5.45 24.85 -8.30
C THR A 51 -6.02 23.49 -7.95
N ALA A 52 -5.85 22.48 -8.81
CA ALA A 52 -6.30 21.12 -8.52
C ALA A 52 -5.60 20.54 -7.29
N ILE A 53 -4.26 20.66 -7.21
CA ILE A 53 -3.45 20.22 -6.06
C ILE A 53 -3.92 20.89 -4.77
N LYS A 54 -4.04 22.22 -4.76
CA LYS A 54 -4.46 22.99 -3.57
C LYS A 54 -5.89 22.72 -3.11
N SER A 55 -6.74 22.18 -3.99
CA SER A 55 -8.11 21.77 -3.66
C SER A 55 -8.24 20.34 -3.13
N ALA A 56 -7.15 19.57 -3.11
CA ALA A 56 -7.17 18.17 -2.69
C ALA A 56 -7.34 18.06 -1.17
N ALA A 57 -8.11 17.07 -0.73
CA ALA A 57 -8.12 16.66 0.68
C ALA A 57 -6.92 15.74 0.99
N LEU A 58 -6.50 14.94 0.00
CA LEU A 58 -5.35 14.03 0.11
C LEU A 58 -4.52 14.08 -1.17
N LEU A 59 -3.20 14.19 -1.02
CA LEU A 59 -2.23 13.96 -2.08
C LEU A 59 -1.66 12.54 -2.01
N ILE A 60 -1.55 11.87 -3.14
CA ILE A 60 -0.79 10.62 -3.26
C ILE A 60 0.33 10.87 -4.26
N ASN A 61 1.56 10.96 -3.77
CA ASN A 61 2.70 11.29 -4.59
C ASN A 61 3.43 10.03 -5.07
N TYR A 62 3.33 9.73 -6.36
CA TYR A 62 4.12 8.74 -7.09
C TYR A 62 5.28 9.38 -7.87
N HIS A 63 5.50 10.69 -7.76
CA HIS A 63 6.65 11.31 -8.39
C HIS A 63 7.94 10.86 -7.70
N ARG A 64 8.98 10.55 -8.48
CA ARG A 64 10.24 9.98 -7.95
C ARG A 64 11.29 11.01 -7.55
N HIS A 65 11.13 12.27 -7.96
CA HIS A 65 12.09 13.34 -7.69
C HIS A 65 11.86 13.96 -6.30
N PRO A 66 12.89 14.05 -5.43
CA PRO A 66 12.76 14.57 -4.07
C PRO A 66 12.27 16.02 -4.03
N ASP A 67 12.76 16.90 -4.90
CA ASP A 67 12.35 18.32 -4.91
C ASP A 67 10.85 18.50 -5.18
N ILE A 68 10.26 17.64 -6.02
CA ILE A 68 8.80 17.64 -6.24
C ILE A 68 8.07 17.26 -4.95
N THR A 69 8.59 16.28 -4.20
CA THR A 69 8.02 15.93 -2.90
C THR A 69 8.11 17.08 -1.91
N LEU A 70 9.23 17.81 -1.86
CA LEU A 70 9.41 18.98 -0.99
C LEU A 70 8.44 20.11 -1.36
N GLU A 71 8.35 20.46 -2.65
CA GLU A 71 7.42 21.49 -3.13
C GLU A 71 5.97 21.15 -2.79
N LEU A 72 5.54 19.91 -3.05
CA LEU A 72 4.19 19.46 -2.70
C LEU A 72 3.96 19.48 -1.19
N SER A 73 4.98 19.15 -0.40
CA SER A 73 4.90 19.15 1.08
C SER A 73 4.71 20.55 1.64
N SER A 74 5.27 21.57 0.97
CA SER A 74 5.12 22.98 1.36
C SER A 74 3.66 23.47 1.37
N PHE A 75 2.77 22.81 0.61
CA PHE A 75 1.35 23.14 0.57
C PHE A 75 0.57 22.70 1.81
N LYS A 76 1.18 21.90 2.71
CA LYS A 76 0.58 21.43 3.97
C LYS A 76 -0.76 20.70 3.79
N ILE A 77 -0.88 19.96 2.69
CA ILE A 77 -2.03 19.10 2.39
C ILE A 77 -1.65 17.68 2.83
N PRO A 78 -2.53 16.94 3.53
CA PRO A 78 -2.27 15.55 3.89
C PRO A 78 -1.75 14.76 2.69
N MET A 79 -0.59 14.12 2.83
CA MET A 79 0.08 13.45 1.72
C MET A 79 0.56 12.06 2.10
N ILE A 80 0.31 11.11 1.21
CA ILE A 80 0.96 9.80 1.21
C ILE A 80 2.06 9.82 0.15
N GLN A 81 3.31 9.81 0.61
CA GLN A 81 4.46 9.59 -0.25
C GLN A 81 4.51 8.11 -0.62
N ALA A 82 4.05 7.78 -1.82
CA ALA A 82 3.81 6.40 -2.25
C ALA A 82 5.09 5.67 -2.71
N ILE A 83 6.21 6.40 -2.85
CA ILE A 83 7.53 5.85 -3.13
C ILE A 83 8.41 6.16 -1.94
N ASN A 84 8.85 5.12 -1.24
CA ASN A 84 9.68 5.27 -0.06
C ASN A 84 11.09 5.78 -0.43
N THR A 85 11.40 7.00 -0.03
CA THR A 85 12.70 7.68 -0.22
C THR A 85 13.59 7.64 1.04
N GLY A 86 13.19 6.86 2.06
CA GLY A 86 13.95 6.65 3.29
C GLY A 86 13.56 7.60 4.42
N GLU A 87 13.60 7.09 5.66
CA GLU A 87 13.13 7.82 6.85
C GLU A 87 13.84 9.15 7.10
N GLY A 88 15.11 9.28 6.70
CA GLY A 88 15.86 10.52 6.84
C GLY A 88 15.20 11.67 6.07
N PHE A 89 14.74 11.40 4.85
CA PHE A 89 14.03 12.37 4.03
C PHE A 89 12.65 12.70 4.60
N LEU A 90 11.93 11.72 5.13
CA LEU A 90 10.66 11.97 5.82
C LEU A 90 10.85 12.88 7.04
N ARG A 91 11.86 12.62 7.88
CA ARG A 91 12.18 13.48 9.04
C ARG A 91 12.52 14.89 8.62
N GLN A 92 13.21 15.08 7.49
CA GLN A 92 13.48 16.41 6.93
C GLN A 92 12.18 17.13 6.57
N ILE A 93 11.29 16.48 5.79
CA ILE A 93 9.96 17.03 5.44
C ILE A 93 9.19 17.42 6.70
N GLN A 94 9.15 16.53 7.69
CA GLN A 94 8.40 16.75 8.92
C GLN A 94 8.97 17.90 9.75
N SER A 95 10.30 18.03 9.80
CA SER A 95 10.96 19.13 10.48
C SER A 95 10.72 20.49 9.81
N GLU A 96 10.54 20.52 8.49
CA GLU A 96 10.41 21.77 7.72
C GLU A 96 8.95 22.20 7.56
N PHE A 97 8.05 21.26 7.30
CA PHE A 97 6.67 21.56 6.89
C PHE A 97 5.59 21.09 7.88
N GLY A 98 5.93 20.21 8.85
CA GLY A 98 4.98 19.58 9.77
C GLY A 98 4.69 18.11 9.44
N SER A 99 3.91 17.44 10.27
CA SER A 99 3.69 15.98 10.20
C SER A 99 2.48 15.57 9.35
N HIS A 100 2.15 16.33 8.30
CA HIS A 100 1.05 16.01 7.36
C HIS A 100 1.47 15.06 6.23
N VAL A 101 2.67 14.51 6.28
CA VAL A 101 3.18 13.56 5.27
C VAL A 101 3.47 12.22 5.93
N ILE A 102 2.93 11.15 5.35
CA ILE A 102 3.27 9.77 5.71
C ILE A 102 3.97 9.09 4.54
N MET A 103 4.89 8.18 4.85
CA MET A 103 5.64 7.42 3.85
C MET A 103 5.67 5.95 4.26
N PRO A 104 4.64 5.18 3.92
CA PRO A 104 4.61 3.77 4.26
C PRO A 104 5.70 3.01 3.49
N ASN A 105 6.17 1.89 4.05
CA ASN A 105 7.15 1.03 3.38
C ASN A 105 6.64 0.48 2.04
N THR A 106 5.34 0.19 1.98
CA THR A 106 4.59 -0.07 0.75
C THR A 106 3.18 0.49 0.92
N MET A 107 2.51 0.84 -0.17
CA MET A 107 1.11 1.32 -0.07
C MET A 107 0.15 0.26 0.51
N CYS A 108 0.49 -1.03 0.41
CA CYS A 108 -0.25 -2.11 1.06
C CYS A 108 0.13 -2.36 2.53
N ALA A 109 1.05 -1.56 3.09
CA ALA A 109 1.37 -1.56 4.52
C ALA A 109 0.60 -0.50 5.32
N LEU A 110 -0.22 0.34 4.67
CA LEU A 110 -1.04 1.34 5.35
C LEU A 110 -2.02 0.67 6.32
N LYS A 111 -2.01 1.11 7.59
CA LYS A 111 -2.87 0.61 8.67
C LYS A 111 -3.97 1.63 8.98
N ILE A 112 -5.17 1.16 9.38
CA ILE A 112 -6.34 2.01 9.70
C ILE A 112 -6.06 2.98 10.86
N ASN A 113 -5.35 2.52 11.89
CA ASN A 113 -5.00 3.33 13.06
C ASN A 113 -3.49 3.61 13.02
N GLN A 114 -3.06 4.47 12.10
CA GLN A 114 -1.65 4.80 11.90
C GLN A 114 -1.03 5.65 13.03
N GLU A 115 -1.63 5.65 14.23
CA GLU A 115 -1.29 6.55 15.34
C GLU A 115 0.13 6.35 15.93
N MET A 116 0.92 5.35 15.49
CA MET A 116 2.13 4.95 16.24
C MET A 116 3.45 4.84 15.48
N ASP A 117 3.55 5.12 14.17
CA ASP A 117 4.86 5.04 13.46
C ASP A 117 5.25 6.31 12.68
N SER A 118 4.38 7.31 12.55
CA SER A 118 4.60 8.48 11.69
C SER A 118 5.01 9.76 12.41
N GLY A 119 5.00 9.81 13.75
CA GLY A 119 5.35 11.02 14.51
C GLY A 119 4.34 12.18 14.36
N ILE A 120 3.11 11.88 13.94
CA ILE A 120 2.03 12.86 13.83
C ILE A 120 1.56 13.23 15.24
N THR A 121 1.66 14.51 15.59
CA THR A 121 1.27 15.02 16.91
C THR A 121 -0.22 15.33 16.96
N SER A 122 -0.78 15.44 18.17
CA SER A 122 -2.20 15.77 18.41
C SER A 122 -2.68 17.10 17.80
N ASN A 123 -1.77 17.94 17.29
CA ASN A 123 -2.10 19.22 16.65
C ASN A 123 -2.51 19.08 15.16
N GLU A 124 -2.45 17.87 14.59
CA GLU A 124 -2.74 17.60 13.17
C GLU A 124 -3.86 16.55 13.00
N GLU A 125 -4.85 16.58 13.89
CA GLU A 125 -6.00 15.67 13.92
C GLU A 125 -6.76 15.59 12.57
N GLN A 126 -6.81 16.69 11.83
CA GLN A 126 -7.43 16.72 10.49
C GLN A 126 -6.70 15.82 9.48
N SER A 127 -5.36 15.79 9.50
CA SER A 127 -4.58 14.92 8.62
C SER A 127 -4.79 13.45 8.97
N LEU A 128 -4.88 13.14 10.27
CA LEU A 128 -5.14 11.77 10.75
C LEU A 128 -6.47 11.22 10.25
N GLU A 129 -7.54 12.03 10.29
CA GLU A 129 -8.85 11.60 9.82
C GLU A 129 -8.85 11.33 8.30
N VAL A 130 -8.18 12.16 7.52
CA VAL A 130 -8.01 11.96 6.06
C VAL A 130 -7.27 10.64 5.78
N PHE A 131 -6.18 10.37 6.50
CA PHE A 131 -5.44 9.11 6.34
C PHE A 131 -6.25 7.91 6.80
N ARG A 132 -7.05 8.04 7.86
CA ARG A 132 -7.95 7.01 8.35
C ARG A 132 -9.03 6.68 7.32
N GLU A 133 -9.71 7.69 6.77
CA GLU A 133 -10.74 7.52 5.73
C GLU A 133 -10.18 6.77 4.52
N PHE A 134 -8.99 7.16 4.05
CA PHE A 134 -8.29 6.45 2.98
C PHE A 134 -7.94 5.01 3.38
N SER A 135 -7.43 4.82 4.61
CA SER A 135 -6.91 3.54 5.10
C SER A 135 -8.00 2.49 5.40
N LEU A 136 -9.25 2.93 5.54
CA LEU A 136 -10.41 2.04 5.63
C LEU A 136 -10.68 1.34 4.29
N ALA A 137 -10.47 2.04 3.17
CA ALA A 137 -10.67 1.50 1.82
C ALA A 137 -9.42 0.82 1.26
N PHE A 138 -8.23 1.36 1.54
CA PHE A 138 -6.97 0.90 0.98
C PHE A 138 -5.89 0.70 2.04
N GLY A 139 -4.99 -0.25 1.85
CA GLY A 139 -3.89 -0.51 2.78
C GLY A 139 -3.64 -2.00 2.96
N THR A 140 -3.35 -2.43 4.19
CA THR A 140 -3.13 -3.85 4.51
C THR A 140 -4.34 -4.69 4.09
N PRO A 141 -4.20 -5.59 3.11
CA PRO A 141 -5.31 -6.37 2.61
C PRO A 141 -6.13 -7.06 3.70
N SER A 142 -7.45 -7.12 3.51
CA SER A 142 -8.36 -7.87 4.35
C SER A 142 -9.34 -8.62 3.45
N PHE A 143 -9.60 -9.87 3.81
CA PHE A 143 -10.35 -10.80 2.99
C PHE A 143 -11.51 -11.38 3.79
N LYS A 144 -12.59 -11.68 3.08
CA LYS A 144 -13.66 -12.59 3.53
C LYS A 144 -13.70 -13.76 2.57
N ILE A 145 -13.41 -14.95 3.07
CA ILE A 145 -13.29 -16.15 2.24
C ILE A 145 -14.47 -17.07 2.50
N LYS A 146 -14.98 -17.69 1.44
CA LYS A 146 -15.97 -18.76 1.51
C LYS A 146 -15.36 -20.03 0.94
N MET A 147 -15.52 -21.14 1.67
CA MET A 147 -15.06 -22.47 1.27
C MET A 147 -16.24 -23.29 0.79
N GLN A 148 -16.02 -24.13 -0.22
CA GLN A 148 -17.00 -25.13 -0.64
C GLN A 148 -17.23 -26.14 0.49
N ALA A 149 -18.51 -26.45 0.77
CA ALA A 149 -18.91 -27.30 1.89
C ALA A 149 -18.20 -28.67 1.87
N GLY A 150 -17.54 -29.02 2.97
CA GLY A 150 -16.85 -30.30 3.13
C GLY A 150 -15.59 -30.46 2.29
N SER A 151 -15.06 -29.40 1.68
CA SER A 151 -13.85 -29.46 0.83
C SER A 151 -12.83 -28.38 1.18
N ASP A 152 -11.62 -28.55 0.64
CA ASP A 152 -10.52 -27.58 0.77
C ASP A 152 -10.50 -26.58 -0.39
N ILE A 153 -11.59 -26.45 -1.13
CA ILE A 153 -11.68 -25.58 -2.32
C ILE A 153 -12.26 -24.22 -1.93
N ILE A 154 -11.60 -23.16 -2.37
CA ILE A 154 -12.04 -21.79 -2.22
C ILE A 154 -13.21 -21.54 -3.17
N GLU A 155 -14.40 -21.24 -2.63
CA GLU A 155 -15.59 -20.91 -3.41
C GLU A 155 -15.57 -19.45 -3.86
N GLU A 156 -15.21 -18.55 -2.95
CA GLU A 156 -15.24 -17.10 -3.17
C GLU A 156 -14.21 -16.41 -2.28
N VAL A 157 -13.56 -15.37 -2.80
CA VAL A 157 -12.70 -14.45 -2.04
C VAL A 157 -13.19 -13.04 -2.26
N LYS A 158 -13.76 -12.42 -1.22
CA LYS A 158 -14.13 -11.00 -1.23
C LYS A 158 -13.02 -10.18 -0.60
N VAL A 159 -12.48 -9.23 -1.36
CA VAL A 159 -11.53 -8.23 -0.84
C VAL A 159 -12.33 -7.15 -0.11
N LEU A 160 -12.18 -7.07 1.21
CA LEU A 160 -12.81 -6.02 2.04
C LEU A 160 -12.00 -4.73 1.99
N ARG A 161 -10.67 -4.87 1.94
CA ARG A 161 -9.69 -3.79 1.81
C ARG A 161 -8.52 -4.33 1.00
N GLY A 162 -7.99 -3.54 0.07
CA GLY A 162 -6.90 -3.96 -0.80
C GLY A 162 -5.82 -2.90 -0.99
N SER A 163 -4.80 -3.24 -1.76
CA SER A 163 -3.79 -2.29 -2.19
C SER A 163 -4.37 -1.28 -3.18
N PRO A 164 -4.00 0.01 -3.09
CA PRO A 164 -4.53 1.02 -3.99
C PRO A 164 -4.11 0.80 -5.44
N CYS A 165 -3.03 0.06 -5.69
CA CYS A 165 -2.58 -0.28 -7.04
C CYS A 165 -3.40 -1.41 -7.72
N GLY A 166 -4.31 -2.06 -6.99
CA GLY A 166 -5.19 -3.12 -7.50
C GLY A 166 -4.62 -4.54 -7.46
N ALA A 167 -3.35 -4.69 -7.08
CA ALA A 167 -2.69 -5.99 -7.07
C ALA A 167 -3.43 -7.02 -6.21
N THR A 168 -4.06 -6.57 -5.11
CA THR A 168 -4.84 -7.45 -4.22
C THR A 168 -6.01 -8.08 -4.96
N ALA A 169 -6.87 -7.27 -5.59
CA ALA A 169 -8.07 -7.75 -6.25
C ALA A 169 -7.74 -8.68 -7.41
N GLU A 170 -6.76 -8.29 -8.23
CA GLU A 170 -6.30 -9.07 -9.38
C GLU A 170 -5.69 -10.42 -8.96
N ALA A 171 -4.85 -10.44 -7.93
CA ALA A 171 -4.28 -11.69 -7.44
C ALA A 171 -5.31 -12.60 -6.77
N THR A 172 -6.28 -12.05 -6.04
CA THR A 172 -7.32 -12.86 -5.39
C THR A 172 -8.29 -13.51 -6.37
N ALA A 173 -8.52 -12.92 -7.55
CA ALA A 173 -9.37 -13.52 -8.56
C ALA A 173 -8.85 -14.91 -9.00
N ALA A 174 -7.54 -15.11 -8.97
CA ALA A 174 -6.91 -16.40 -9.33
C ALA A 174 -7.07 -17.50 -8.27
N LEU A 175 -7.52 -17.17 -7.04
CA LEU A 175 -7.73 -18.12 -5.96
C LEU A 175 -9.07 -18.87 -6.07
N GLN A 176 -10.04 -18.29 -6.78
CA GLN A 176 -11.38 -18.88 -6.86
C GLN A 176 -11.35 -20.25 -7.55
N GLY A 177 -11.97 -21.25 -6.92
CA GLY A 177 -11.98 -22.64 -7.37
C GLY A 177 -10.67 -23.40 -7.14
N LYS A 178 -9.68 -22.82 -6.44
CA LYS A 178 -8.42 -23.49 -6.11
C LYS A 178 -8.48 -24.17 -4.75
N LYS A 179 -7.72 -25.25 -4.60
CA LYS A 179 -7.51 -25.92 -3.32
C LYS A 179 -6.57 -25.10 -2.44
N VAL A 180 -6.85 -25.04 -1.14
CA VAL A 180 -5.95 -24.43 -0.15
C VAL A 180 -4.75 -25.35 0.09
N GLU A 181 -3.65 -25.04 -0.60
CA GLU A 181 -2.39 -25.77 -0.50
C GLU A 181 -1.21 -24.83 -0.77
N VAL A 182 0.00 -25.28 -0.43
CA VAL A 182 1.23 -24.47 -0.55
C VAL A 182 1.45 -23.96 -1.98
N ALA A 183 1.15 -24.77 -3.00
CA ALA A 183 1.28 -24.36 -4.39
C ALA A 183 0.36 -23.18 -4.75
N THR A 184 -0.90 -23.22 -4.31
CA THR A 184 -1.87 -22.11 -4.49
C THR A 184 -1.41 -20.83 -3.79
N LEU A 185 -0.90 -20.95 -2.55
CA LEU A 185 -0.40 -19.81 -1.78
C LEU A 185 0.86 -19.19 -2.40
N ASN A 186 1.78 -20.02 -2.90
CA ASN A 186 2.95 -19.56 -3.64
C ASN A 186 2.57 -18.88 -4.95
N ALA A 187 1.62 -19.44 -5.70
CA ALA A 187 1.13 -18.83 -6.92
C ALA A 187 0.52 -17.44 -6.65
N PHE A 188 -0.27 -17.30 -5.57
CA PHE A 188 -0.79 -16.01 -5.13
C PHE A 188 0.33 -15.01 -4.78
N ALA A 189 1.33 -15.44 -4.00
CA ALA A 189 2.49 -14.62 -3.64
C ALA A 189 3.27 -14.14 -4.87
N ILE A 190 3.54 -15.05 -5.81
CA ILE A 190 4.22 -14.73 -7.08
C ILE A 190 3.40 -13.73 -7.89
N HIS A 191 2.08 -13.89 -7.94
CA HIS A 191 1.20 -12.99 -8.68
C HIS A 191 1.22 -11.58 -8.06
N ILE A 192 1.15 -11.46 -6.73
CA ILE A 192 1.32 -10.18 -6.03
C ILE A 192 2.65 -9.54 -6.38
N ARG A 193 3.74 -10.30 -6.38
CA ARG A 193 5.09 -9.82 -6.74
C ARG A 193 5.14 -9.28 -8.16
N GLN A 194 4.63 -10.02 -9.14
CA GLN A 194 4.62 -9.62 -10.55
C GLN A 194 3.77 -8.36 -10.78
N LEU A 195 2.69 -8.22 -10.01
CA LEU A 195 1.85 -7.05 -10.08
C LEU A 195 2.47 -5.86 -9.35
N CYS A 196 3.19 -6.06 -8.25
CA CYS A 196 3.82 -4.96 -7.53
C CYS A 196 4.92 -4.33 -8.39
N ARG A 197 4.78 -3.04 -8.70
CA ARG A 197 5.79 -2.29 -9.45
C ARG A 197 6.59 -1.35 -8.55
N GLU A 198 6.35 -1.40 -7.24
CA GLU A 198 7.04 -0.51 -6.31
C GLU A 198 8.55 -0.69 -6.47
N PRO A 199 9.31 0.40 -6.71
CA PRO A 199 10.73 0.26 -6.91
C PRO A 199 11.33 -0.37 -5.66
N VAL A 200 12.15 -1.40 -5.86
CA VAL A 200 12.97 -1.96 -4.79
C VAL A 200 13.90 -0.83 -4.34
N SER A 201 13.52 -0.08 -3.30
CA SER A 201 14.49 0.75 -2.59
C SER A 201 15.51 -0.24 -2.02
N PHE A 202 16.78 -0.01 -2.34
CA PHE A 202 17.90 -0.79 -1.82
C PHE A 202 18.01 -0.54 -0.31
N LEU A 203 17.11 -1.12 0.46
CA LEU A 203 17.32 -1.32 1.88
C LEU A 203 18.48 -2.31 1.96
N PHE A 204 19.61 -1.89 2.54
CA PHE A 204 20.74 -2.77 2.85
C PHE A 204 20.37 -3.89 3.85
N ASN A 205 19.12 -3.92 4.32
CA ASN A 205 18.54 -5.01 5.09
C ASN A 205 17.91 -6.05 4.16
N ARG A 206 18.17 -7.32 4.46
CA ARG A 206 17.89 -8.52 3.66
C ARG A 206 16.42 -8.82 3.34
N VAL A 207 15.50 -7.88 3.52
CA VAL A 207 14.08 -8.05 3.17
C VAL A 207 13.69 -7.00 2.13
N GLY A 208 13.39 -7.46 0.91
CA GLY A 208 13.01 -6.58 -0.19
C GLY A 208 11.61 -5.97 -0.01
N VAL A 209 11.37 -4.82 -0.65
CA VAL A 209 10.03 -4.18 -0.72
C VAL A 209 8.98 -5.13 -1.32
N GLU A 210 9.39 -5.96 -2.28
CA GLU A 210 8.56 -7.02 -2.87
C GLU A 210 8.18 -8.11 -1.86
N GLU A 211 9.09 -8.48 -0.97
CA GLU A 211 8.85 -9.46 0.09
C GLU A 211 7.90 -8.88 1.14
N THR A 212 8.01 -7.59 1.41
CA THR A 212 7.07 -6.84 2.26
C THR A 212 5.67 -6.83 1.64
N ALA A 213 5.55 -6.58 0.34
CA ALA A 213 4.26 -6.62 -0.36
C ALA A 213 3.63 -8.02 -0.31
N ILE A 214 4.41 -9.09 -0.54
CA ILE A 214 3.92 -10.47 -0.41
C ILE A 214 3.43 -10.72 1.02
N GLN A 215 4.23 -10.40 2.03
CA GLN A 215 3.85 -10.60 3.44
C GLN A 215 2.57 -9.87 3.80
N ASN A 216 2.44 -8.61 3.39
CA ASN A 216 1.23 -7.80 3.63
C ASN A 216 -0.03 -8.42 3.04
N HIS A 217 0.06 -9.21 1.97
CA HIS A 217 -1.08 -9.89 1.37
C HIS A 217 -1.27 -11.31 1.91
N LEU A 218 -0.20 -12.08 2.05
CA LEU A 218 -0.26 -13.49 2.39
C LEU A 218 -0.62 -13.69 3.87
N ILE A 219 -0.10 -12.85 4.78
CA ILE A 219 -0.39 -12.96 6.22
C ILE A 219 -1.90 -12.79 6.50
N PRO A 220 -2.58 -11.73 6.01
CA PRO A 220 -4.02 -11.60 6.22
C PRO A 220 -4.84 -12.70 5.55
N LEU A 221 -4.41 -13.17 4.36
CA LEU A 221 -5.06 -14.29 3.66
C LEU A 221 -4.99 -15.57 4.50
N LEU A 222 -3.80 -15.91 4.98
CA LEU A 222 -3.55 -17.07 5.84
C LEU A 222 -4.32 -16.99 7.15
N SER A 223 -4.37 -15.81 7.76
CA SER A 223 -5.13 -15.56 8.98
C SER A 223 -6.62 -15.88 8.80
N GLU A 224 -7.22 -15.39 7.70
CA GLU A 224 -8.62 -15.67 7.38
C GLU A 224 -8.86 -17.14 7.04
N LEU A 225 -7.97 -17.78 6.27
CA LEU A 225 -8.05 -19.21 5.97
C LEU A 225 -7.96 -20.06 7.24
N LYS A 226 -7.05 -19.74 8.16
CA LYS A 226 -6.88 -20.43 9.44
C LYS A 226 -8.11 -20.26 10.33
N ARG A 227 -8.75 -19.09 10.30
CA ARG A 227 -10.01 -18.84 11.02
C ARG A 227 -11.16 -19.73 10.53
N ILE A 228 -11.25 -19.98 9.22
CA ILE A 228 -12.34 -20.75 8.62
C ILE A 228 -12.07 -22.27 8.64
N ARG A 229 -10.82 -22.69 8.39
CA ARG A 229 -10.40 -24.10 8.29
C ARG A 229 -9.14 -24.33 9.14
N PRO A 230 -9.22 -24.25 10.48
CA PRO A 230 -8.06 -24.44 11.36
C PRO A 230 -7.44 -25.83 11.24
N ASP A 231 -8.22 -26.82 10.82
CA ASP A 231 -7.79 -28.20 10.62
C ASP A 231 -6.72 -28.36 9.52
N LEU A 232 -6.70 -27.47 8.52
CA LEU A 232 -5.68 -27.43 7.48
C LEU A 232 -4.30 -26.96 7.99
N PHE A 233 -4.28 -26.33 9.17
CA PHE A 233 -3.09 -25.72 9.78
C PHE A 233 -2.59 -26.48 11.02
N LYS A 234 -2.96 -27.77 11.16
CA LYS A 234 -2.47 -28.62 12.24
C LYS A 234 -0.94 -28.76 12.19
N LYS A 235 -0.33 -28.75 13.38
CA LYS A 235 1.13 -28.84 13.57
C LYS A 235 1.70 -30.08 12.85
N GLY A 236 2.81 -29.89 12.13
CA GLY A 236 3.46 -30.93 11.32
C GLY A 236 2.86 -31.17 9.94
N GLY A 237 1.78 -30.48 9.56
CA GLY A 237 1.24 -30.48 8.20
C GLY A 237 2.00 -29.55 7.25
N ASN A 238 1.89 -29.78 5.93
CA ASN A 238 2.60 -29.00 4.90
C ASN A 238 2.33 -27.48 5.01
N LEU A 239 1.10 -27.07 5.32
CA LEU A 239 0.73 -25.66 5.50
C LEU A 239 1.27 -25.08 6.82
N ALA A 240 1.32 -25.86 7.90
CA ALA A 240 1.91 -25.41 9.15
C ALA A 240 3.42 -25.17 8.99
N ASN A 241 4.13 -26.11 8.37
CA ASN A 241 5.56 -25.97 8.08
C ASN A 241 5.82 -24.79 7.13
N PHE A 242 4.95 -24.58 6.14
CA PHE A 242 5.04 -23.41 5.26
C PHE A 242 4.93 -22.10 6.04
N ILE A 243 3.98 -21.99 6.98
CA ILE A 243 3.83 -20.79 7.83
C ILE A 243 5.03 -20.60 8.76
N GLU A 244 5.51 -21.66 9.40
CA GLU A 244 6.68 -21.58 10.29
C GLU A 244 7.91 -21.08 9.53
N ASN A 245 8.14 -21.57 8.31
CA ASN A 245 9.23 -21.11 7.45
C ASN A 245 9.00 -19.73 6.83
N PHE A 246 7.74 -19.33 6.61
CA PHE A 246 7.38 -17.99 6.12
C PHE A 246 7.45 -16.93 7.23
N GLY A 247 7.44 -17.36 8.49
CA GLY A 247 7.15 -16.56 9.68
C GLY A 247 8.27 -16.45 10.71
N GLU A 248 9.56 -16.65 10.36
CA GLU A 248 10.68 -16.26 11.24
C GLU A 248 10.71 -14.73 11.56
N THR A 249 9.70 -13.97 11.13
CA THR A 249 9.32 -12.70 11.76
C THR A 249 7.80 -12.57 11.90
N LYS A 250 7.30 -12.70 13.15
CA LYS A 250 6.05 -12.12 13.68
C LYS A 250 4.71 -12.71 13.20
N LEU A 251 4.44 -13.97 13.49
CA LEU A 251 3.10 -14.38 13.88
C LEU A 251 3.17 -14.78 15.35
N GLU A 252 2.92 -13.84 16.26
CA GLU A 252 2.82 -14.19 17.68
C GLU A 252 1.68 -15.20 17.85
N PRO A 253 1.92 -16.29 18.60
CA PRO A 253 0.86 -17.20 18.98
C PRO A 253 -0.12 -16.45 19.90
N VAL A 254 -1.42 -16.63 19.60
CA VAL A 254 -2.54 -16.24 20.47
C VAL A 254 -2.38 -16.86 21.86
#